data_AF-A0A2Z7AF05-F1
#
_entry.id   AF-A0A2Z7AF05-F1
#
_cell.length_a   1.000
_cell.length_b   1.000
_cell.length_c   1.000
_cell.angle_alpha   90.00
_cell.angle_beta   90.00
_cell.angle_gamma   90.00
#
_symmetry.space_group_name_H-M   'P 1'
#
loop_
_entity.id
_entity.type
_entity.pdbx_description
1 polymer ?
#
loop_
_entity_poly.entity_id
_entity_poly.type
_entity_poly.pdbx_seq_one_letter_code
_entity_poly.pdbx_strand_id
1 'polypeptide(L)' 'MLRKYEPDPSHVMRTDEVELDQMLSYVEYPLQILDRKEKQLRNKTVRTIFIKFW' A
#
# COMPACT_ATOMS: atom_id res chain seq x y z
N MET A 1 -29.71 -22.48 -4.24
CA MET A 1 -30.53 -21.33 -4.68
C MET A 1 -30.13 -20.12 -3.85
N LEU A 2 -29.79 -19.01 -4.48
CA LEU A 2 -29.44 -17.77 -3.77
C LEU A 2 -30.73 -17.08 -3.31
N ARG A 3 -30.80 -16.72 -2.03
CA ARG A 3 -31.90 -15.93 -1.49
C ARG A 3 -31.69 -14.45 -1.84
N LYS A 4 -32.78 -13.75 -2.11
CA LYS A 4 -32.76 -12.29 -2.31
C LYS A 4 -32.31 -11.65 -1.00
N TYR A 5 -31.34 -10.75 -1.10
CA TYR A 5 -30.90 -9.95 0.04
C TYR A 5 -31.99 -8.93 0.42
N GLU A 6 -32.36 -8.90 1.70
CA GLU A 6 -33.16 -7.83 2.30
C GLU A 6 -32.20 -6.86 3.01
N PRO A 7 -32.07 -5.61 2.53
CA PRO A 7 -31.20 -4.63 3.15
C PRO A 7 -31.72 -4.22 4.54
N ASP A 8 -31.01 -4.64 5.58
CA ASP A 8 -31.19 -4.15 6.95
C ASP A 8 -30.33 -2.88 7.14
N PRO A 9 -30.90 -1.74 7.57
CA PRO A 9 -30.15 -0.54 7.92
C PRO A 9 -29.03 -0.77 8.96
N SER A 10 -29.13 -1.80 9.82
CA SER A 10 -28.06 -2.17 10.76
C SER A 10 -26.87 -2.86 10.09
N HIS A 11 -27.03 -3.33 8.84
CA HIS A 11 -25.95 -3.94 8.07
C HIS A 11 -24.93 -2.90 7.59
N VAL A 12 -25.32 -1.63 7.54
CA VAL A 12 -24.44 -0.53 7.15
C VAL A 12 -23.61 -0.13 8.36
N MET A 13 -22.36 -0.58 8.42
CA MET A 13 -21.38 0.00 9.34
C MET A 13 -21.24 1.48 9.01
N ARG A 14 -21.50 2.34 10.01
CA ARG A 14 -21.25 3.77 9.88
C ARG A 14 -19.74 3.96 9.77
N THR A 15 -19.29 4.51 8.66
CA THR A 15 -17.91 4.97 8.54
C THR A 15 -17.78 6.23 9.36
N ASP A 16 -16.85 6.27 10.30
CA ASP A 16 -16.53 7.50 11.01
C ASP A 16 -15.91 8.49 10.02
N GLU A 17 -16.35 9.75 10.09
CA GLU A 17 -15.70 10.83 9.36
C GLU A 17 -14.33 11.07 10.00
N VAL A 18 -13.26 10.67 9.30
CA VAL A 18 -11.88 10.93 9.74
C VAL A 18 -11.44 12.25 9.13
N GLU A 19 -11.20 13.25 9.95
CA GLU A 19 -10.56 14.50 9.53
C GLU A 19 -9.10 14.22 9.18
N LEU A 20 -8.77 14.29 7.89
CA LEU A 20 -7.40 14.17 7.41
C LEU A 20 -6.70 15.53 7.44
N ASP A 21 -5.55 15.59 8.10
CA ASP A 21 -4.68 16.77 8.03
C ASP A 21 -4.19 16.98 6.60
N GLN A 22 -4.25 18.21 6.10
CA GLN A 22 -3.76 18.60 4.78
C GLN A 22 -2.23 18.49 4.68
N MET A 23 -1.53 18.47 5.82
CA MET A 23 -0.08 18.23 5.89
C MET A 23 0.27 16.75 6.06
N LEU A 24 -0.72 15.86 6.13
CA LEU A 24 -0.47 14.43 6.28
C LEU A 24 0.26 13.91 5.03
N SER A 25 1.43 13.33 5.24
CA SER A 25 2.17 12.60 4.20
C SER A 25 2.12 11.11 4.50
N TYR A 26 1.84 10.32 3.48
CA TYR A 26 1.87 8.87 3.58
C TYR A 26 3.31 8.38 3.36
N VAL A 27 3.81 7.57 4.29
CA VAL A 27 5.10 6.90 4.13
C VAL A 27 4.87 5.63 3.32
N GLU A 28 5.20 5.68 2.02
CA GLU A 28 5.14 4.51 1.17
C GLU A 28 6.30 3.55 1.47
N TYR A 29 5.96 2.34 1.86
CA TYR A 29 6.89 1.21 1.86
C TYR A 29 6.66 0.38 0.60
N PRO A 30 7.72 -0.13 -0.03
CA PRO A 30 7.56 -0.98 -1.20
C PRO A 30 6.80 -2.25 -0.83
N LEU A 31 5.63 -2.45 -1.44
CA LEU A 31 4.80 -3.64 -1.24
C LEU A 31 5.57 -4.92 -1.61
N GLN A 32 6.44 -4.82 -2.61
CA GLN A 32 7.27 -5.92 -3.06
C GLN A 32 8.62 -5.43 -3.58
N ILE A 33 9.69 -6.10 -3.16
CA ILE A 33 11.00 -6.01 -3.79
C ILE A 33 11.01 -6.96 -4.98
N LEU A 34 11.08 -6.41 -6.18
CA LEU A 34 11.08 -7.19 -7.42
C LEU A 34 12.44 -7.82 -7.71
N ASP A 35 13.52 -7.10 -7.40
CA ASP A 35 14.87 -7.57 -7.68
C ASP A 35 15.91 -6.88 -6.79
N ARG A 36 17.05 -7.54 -6.60
CA ARG A 36 18.22 -7.02 -5.87
C ARG A 36 19.44 -7.20 -6.76
N LYS A 37 20.03 -6.08 -7.20
CA LYS A 37 21.25 -6.08 -7.99
C LYS A 37 22.39 -5.47 -7.22
N GLU A 38 23.58 -5.96 -7.48
CA GLU A 38 24.81 -5.42 -6.92
C GLU A 38 25.68 -4.91 -8.07
N LYS A 39 26.01 -3.62 -8.02
CA LYS A 39 26.87 -2.96 -9.00
C LYS A 39 28.23 -2.73 -8.38
N GLN A 40 29.25 -3.36 -8.96
CA GLN A 40 30.65 -3.10 -8.61
C GLN A 40 31.12 -1.86 -9.38
N LEU A 41 31.43 -0.79 -8.64
CA LEU A 41 32.14 0.38 -9.14
C LEU A 41 33.62 0.25 -8.81
N ARG A 42 34.45 1.12 -9.42
CA ARG A 42 35.91 1.07 -9.28
C ARG A 42 36.42 0.95 -7.84
N ASN A 43 35.75 1.62 -6.90
CA ASN A 43 36.15 1.69 -5.49
C ASN A 43 35.07 1.23 -4.51
N LYS A 44 33.88 0.84 -4.98
CA LYS A 44 32.76 0.50 -4.08
C LYS A 44 31.75 -0.41 -4.72
N THR A 45 31.14 -1.23 -3.88
CA THR A 45 29.99 -2.04 -4.24
C THR A 45 28.71 -1.30 -3.84
N VAL A 46 27.77 -1.12 -4.77
CA VAL A 46 26.47 -0.50 -4.51
C VAL A 46 25.36 -1.51 -4.71
N ARG A 47 24.54 -1.71 -3.69
CA ARG A 47 23.32 -2.53 -3.79
C ARG A 47 22.16 -1.66 -4.25
N THR A 48 21.47 -2.10 -5.28
CA THR A 48 20.27 -1.46 -5.82
C THR A 48 19.12 -2.45 -5.73
N ILE A 49 18.00 -2.00 -5.18
CA ILE A 49 16.76 -2.79 -5.16
C ILE A 49 15.77 -2.18 -6.14
N PHE A 50 15.13 -3.02 -6.94
CA PHE A 50 13.99 -2.63 -7.75
C PHE A 50 12.73 -2.95 -6.95
N ILE A 51 11.87 -1.95 -6.83
CA ILE A 51 10.66 -2.03 -6.01
C ILE A 51 9.46 -1.67 -6.86
N LYS A 52 8.35 -2.37 -6.62
CA LYS A 52 7.06 -2.08 -7.26
C LYS A 52 6.29 -1.12 -6.36
N PHE A 53 5.93 0.02 -6.92
CA PHE A 53 4.91 0.89 -6.36
C PHE A 53 3.64 0.69 -7.20
N TRP A 54 2.60 0.08 -6.59
CA TRP A 54 1.32 -0.34 -7.15
C TRP A 54 1.32 -1.34 -8.33
#